data_AF-A0A3S5ASK4-F1
#
_entry.id   AF-A0A3S5ASK4-F1
#
_cell.length_a   1.000
_cell.length_b   1.000
_cell.length_c   1.000
_cell.angle_alpha   90.00
_cell.angle_beta   90.00
_cell.angle_gamma   90.00
#
_symmetry.space_group_name_H-M   'P 1'
#
loop_
_entity.id
_entity.type
_entity.pdbx_description
1 polymer ?
#
loop_
_entity_poly.entity_id
_entity_poly.type
_entity_poly.pdbx_seq_one_letter_code
_entity_poly.pdbx_strand_id
1 'polypeptide(L)' 'MPEIASALNLAPDYDPEYAALFNIILWLCVCLILALWAITWGIWNMDPGRDGIIYRISSARLKSD' A
#
# COMPACT_ATOMS: atom_id res chain seq x y z
N MET A 1 -2.06 21.47 -34.11
CA MET A 1 -3.27 21.71 -34.93
C MET A 1 -4.39 20.77 -34.47
N PRO A 2 -4.95 20.97 -33.26
CA PRO A 2 -5.90 20.00 -32.66
C PRO A 2 -7.28 19.97 -33.33
N GLU A 3 -7.69 21.05 -34.00
CA GLU A 3 -9.03 21.18 -34.61
C GLU A 3 -9.24 20.25 -35.83
N ILE A 4 -8.22 20.04 -36.66
CA ILE A 4 -8.34 19.27 -37.90
C ILE A 4 -8.40 17.75 -37.63
N ALA A 5 -7.72 17.30 -36.58
CA ALA A 5 -7.71 15.89 -36.19
C ALA A 5 -9.07 15.43 -35.64
N SER A 6 -9.78 16.31 -34.93
CA SER A 6 -11.13 16.05 -34.40
C SER A 6 -12.16 15.87 -35.52
N ALA A 7 -12.10 16.70 -36.57
CA ALA A 7 -13.00 16.60 -37.73
C ALA A 7 -12.81 15.31 -38.55
N LEU A 8 -11.62 14.71 -38.49
CA LEU A 8 -11.26 13.50 -39.23
C LEU A 8 -11.32 12.22 -38.36
N ASN A 9 -11.77 12.32 -37.10
CA ASN A 9 -11.80 11.23 -36.14
C ASN A 9 -10.46 10.47 -36.06
N LEU A 10 -9.35 11.21 -36.07
CA LEU A 10 -8.02 10.63 -35.98
C LEU A 10 -7.75 10.11 -34.57
N ALA A 11 -7.15 8.92 -34.48
CA ALA A 11 -6.69 8.39 -33.21
C ALA A 11 -5.59 9.29 -32.61
N PRO A 12 -5.52 9.42 -31.27
CA PRO A 12 -4.40 10.10 -30.64
C PRO A 12 -3.10 9.34 -30.90
N ASP A 13 -2.03 10.09 -31.15
CA ASP A 13 -0.70 9.52 -31.26
C ASP A 13 -0.27 8.97 -29.89
N TYR A 14 0.07 7.69 -29.85
CA TYR A 14 0.64 7.05 -28.67
C TYR A 14 2.15 6.94 -28.81
N ASP A 15 2.82 7.16 -27.70
CA ASP A 15 4.26 7.00 -27.58
C ASP A 15 4.63 5.50 -27.69
N PRO A 16 5.60 5.11 -28.53
CA PRO A 16 6.03 3.71 -28.65
C PRO A 16 6.59 3.14 -27.34
N GLU A 17 7.09 3.98 -26.42
CA GLU A 17 7.58 3.59 -25.11
C GLU A 17 6.46 3.44 -24.05
N TYR A 18 5.20 3.73 -24.40
CA TYR A 18 4.05 3.66 -23.48
C TYR A 18 3.94 2.31 -22.75
N ALA A 19 4.18 1.20 -23.45
CA ALA A 19 4.10 -0.14 -22.87
C ALA A 19 5.17 -0.36 -21.77
N ALA A 20 6.37 0.17 -21.96
CA ALA A 20 7.45 0.08 -20.97
C ALA A 20 7.14 0.93 -19.74
N LEU A 21 6.70 2.18 -19.96
CA LEU A 21 6.31 3.10 -18.89
C LEU A 21 5.17 2.54 -18.05
N PHE A 22 4.13 1.99 -18.68
CA PHE A 22 3.00 1.38 -18.01
C PHE A 22 3.43 0.25 -17.06
N ASN A 23 4.31 -0.65 -17.53
CA ASN A 23 4.78 -1.76 -16.70
C ASN A 23 5.59 -1.30 -15.49
N ILE A 24 6.49 -0.34 -15.66
CA ILE A 24 7.29 0.19 -14.56
C ILE A 24 6.38 0.79 -13.48
N ILE A 25 5.40 1.62 -13.88
CA ILE A 25 4.47 2.25 -12.95
C ILE A 25 3.58 1.20 -12.28
N LEU A 26 3.04 0.25 -13.05
CA LEU A 26 2.17 -0.81 -12.52
C LEU A 26 2.89 -1.62 -11.44
N TRP A 27 4.08 -2.13 -11.74
CA TRP A 27 4.80 -2.97 -10.78
C TRP A 27 5.34 -2.18 -9.60
N LEU A 28 5.73 -0.91 -9.79
CA LEU A 28 6.10 -0.03 -8.70
C LEU A 28 4.93 0.17 -7.72
N CYS A 29 3.73 0.48 -8.22
CA CYS A 29 2.54 0.63 -7.40
C CYS A 29 2.18 -0.65 -6.64
N VAL A 30 2.24 -1.82 -7.31
CA VAL A 30 1.98 -3.12 -6.67
C VAL A 30 2.95 -3.37 -5.53
N CYS A 31 4.25 -3.17 -5.75
CA CYS A 31 5.27 -3.33 -4.71
C CYS A 31 5.03 -2.39 -3.51
N LEU A 32 4.67 -1.14 -3.76
CA LEU A 32 4.39 -0.17 -2.69
C LEU A 32 3.16 -0.55 -1.86
N ILE A 33 2.09 -1.02 -2.51
CA ILE A 33 0.88 -1.47 -1.82
C ILE A 33 1.18 -2.68 -0.92
N LEU A 34 1.93 -3.65 -1.44
CA LEU A 34 2.34 -4.83 -0.68
C LEU A 34 3.26 -4.47 0.49
N ALA A 35 4.21 -3.56 0.29
CA ALA A 35 5.09 -3.07 1.34
C ALA A 35 4.30 -2.37 2.45
N LEU A 36 3.37 -1.48 2.08
CA LEU A 36 2.51 -0.80 3.05
C LEU A 36 1.67 -1.79 3.84
N TRP A 37 1.05 -2.75 3.16
CA TRP A 37 0.26 -3.80 3.81
C TRP A 37 1.08 -4.62 4.82
N ALA A 38 2.29 -5.04 4.44
CA ALA A 38 3.19 -5.78 5.32
C ALA A 38 3.57 -4.99 6.58
N ILE A 39 3.87 -3.69 6.43
CA ILE A 39 4.22 -2.81 7.56
C ILE A 39 3.03 -2.64 8.50
N THR A 40 1.84 -2.33 7.96
CA THR A 40 0.63 -2.17 8.79
C THR A 40 0.30 -3.46 9.53
N TRP A 41 0.42 -4.61 8.86
CA TRP A 41 0.18 -5.91 9.50
C TRP A 41 1.20 -6.22 10.60
N GLY A 42 2.46 -5.82 10.41
CA GLY A 42 3.50 -5.94 11.43
C GLY A 42 3.22 -5.09 12.67
N ILE A 43 2.79 -3.83 12.48
CA ILE A 43 2.43 -2.92 13.59
C ILE A 43 1.20 -3.45 14.32
N TRP A 44 0.20 -3.94 13.60
CA TRP A 44 -1.04 -4.47 14.18
C TRP A 44 -0.79 -5.65 15.12
N ASN A 45 0.15 -6.53 14.77
CA ASN A 45 0.44 -7.75 15.54
C ASN A 45 1.64 -7.58 16.48
N MET A 46 2.09 -6.35 16.72
CA MET A 46 3.19 -6.11 17.66
C MET A 46 2.67 -6.26 19.09
N ASP A 47 3.05 -7.35 19.76
CA ASP A 47 2.73 -7.56 21.17
C ASP A 47 3.49 -6.50 22.00
N PRO A 48 2.81 -5.64 22.78
CA PRO A 48 3.43 -4.51 23.49
C PRO A 48 4.39 -4.92 24.64
N GLY A 49 4.70 -6.20 24.78
CA GLY A 49 5.65 -6.72 25.77
C GLY A 49 5.00 -6.87 27.14
N ARG A 50 5.10 -8.08 27.70
CA ARG A 50 4.45 -8.48 28.97
C ARG A 50 5.06 -7.84 30.23
N ASP A 51 6.10 -7.02 30.09
CA ASP A 51 6.83 -6.41 31.20
C ASP A 51 6.33 -5.01 31.60
N GLY A 52 5.39 -4.45 30.85
CA GLY A 52 4.76 -3.16 31.16
C GLY A 52 3.96 -3.17 32.47
N ILE A 53 3.81 -1.99 33.09
CA ILE A 53 3.05 -1.78 34.34
C ILE A 53 1.62 -2.34 34.27
N ILE A 54 0.98 -2.29 33.09
CA ILE A 54 -0.38 -2.82 32.85
C ILE A 54 -0.45 -4.34 33.08
N TYR A 55 0.58 -5.08 32.70
CA TYR A 55 0.65 -6.54 32.89
C TYR A 55 1.00 -6.93 34.34
N ARG A 56 1.80 -6.11 35.03
CA ARG A 56 2.10 -6.28 36.48
C ARG A 56 0.87 -6.04 37.36
N ILE A 57 0.02 -5.08 37.00
CA ILE A 57 -1.22 -4.79 37.74
C ILE A 57 -2.30 -5.84 37.43
N SER A 58 -2.35 -6.37 36.21
CA SER A 58 -3.33 -7.40 35.84
C SER A 58 -3.05 -8.77 36.46
N SER A 59 -1.78 -9.17 36.63
CA SER A 59 -1.44 -10.44 37.30
C SER A 59 -1.73 -10.43 38.80
N ALA A 60 -1.69 -9.26 39.45
CA ALA A 60 -2.07 -9.10 40.85
C ALA A 60 -3.60 -9.26 41.08
N ARG A 61 -4.43 -9.07 40.04
CA ARG A 61 -5.89 -9.18 40.14
C ARG A 61 -6.43 -10.58 39.80
N LEU A 62 -5.62 -11.50 39.29
CA LEU A 62 -6.04 -12.85 38.90
C LEU A 62 -5.65 -13.92 39.94
N LYS A 63 -6.04 -13.69 41.19
CA LYS A 63 -6.38 -14.78 42.11
C LYS A 63 -7.86 -14.59 42.47
N SER A 64 -8.75 -15.03 41.58
CA SER A 64 -10.11 -15.40 42.00
C SER A 64 -9.99 -16.85 42.48
N ASP A 65 -10.11 -17.05 43.78
CA ASP A 65 -10.55 -18.33 44.33
C ASP A 65 -12.00 -18.62 43.87
#